data_AF-A0A7G2LRW2-F1
#
_entry.id   AF-A0A7G2LRW2-F1
#
_cell.length_a   1.000
_cell.length_b   1.000
_cell.length_c   1.000
_cell.angle_alpha   90.00
_cell.angle_beta   90.00
_cell.angle_gamma   90.00
#
_symmetry.space_group_name_H-M   'P 1'
#
loop_
_entity.id
_entity.type
_entity.pdbx_description
1 polymer ?
#
loop_
_entity_poly.entity_id
_entity_poly.type
_entity_poly.pdbx_seq_one_letter_code
_entity_poly.pdbx_strand_id
1 'polypeptide(L)'
;MKYLTLAAGVLGASAAWAETPELTVYTYDSFVTEWGPGPAIEEGFEAQCGCDLKFAGMGDGAALLARLKLEGARSDADIVLGLDTSLVAAAKETELFAPSGLQAEYDLPITW
;
A
#
# COMPACT_ATOMS: atom_id res chain seq x y z
N MET A 1 49.71 19.02 38.65
CA MET A 1 50.32 18.09 37.68
C MET A 1 49.20 17.55 36.81
N LYS A 2 49.12 18.01 35.56
CA LYS A 2 49.59 17.27 34.37
C LYS A 2 48.53 16.24 33.94
N TYR A 3 47.58 16.67 33.09
CA TYR A 3 47.44 16.22 31.69
C TYR A 3 46.45 15.06 31.61
N LEU A 4 45.59 14.88 30.61
CA LEU A 4 45.27 15.63 29.41
C LEU A 4 43.86 15.16 29.03
N THR A 5 43.02 16.10 28.65
CA THR A 5 41.90 15.94 27.73
C THR A 5 42.14 14.88 26.65
N LEU A 6 41.25 13.87 26.57
CA LEU A 6 40.95 13.18 25.31
C LEU A 6 39.46 12.80 25.27
N ALA A 7 38.60 13.82 25.21
CA ALA A 7 37.25 13.65 24.70
C ALA A 7 37.34 13.48 23.17
N ALA A 8 37.66 12.26 22.72
CA ALA A 8 37.60 11.93 21.30
C ALA A 8 36.13 11.70 20.93
N GLY A 9 35.52 12.73 20.35
CA GLY A 9 34.16 12.69 19.84
C GLY A 9 34.01 11.63 18.76
N VAL A 10 33.24 10.58 19.07
CA VAL A 10 32.60 9.74 18.07
C VAL A 10 31.27 10.41 17.74
N LEU A 11 31.33 11.47 16.94
CA LEU A 11 30.18 11.90 16.14
C LEU A 11 30.07 10.90 14.99
N GLY A 12 29.60 9.70 15.31
CA GLY A 12 29.10 8.77 14.31
C GLY A 12 27.85 9.39 13.73
N ALA A 13 27.98 10.05 12.58
CA ALA A 13 26.85 10.36 11.74
C ALA A 13 26.23 9.01 11.36
N SER A 14 25.20 8.59 12.09
CA SER A 14 24.29 7.55 11.61
C SER A 14 23.71 8.10 10.32
N ALA A 15 24.14 7.57 9.19
CA ALA A 15 23.38 7.71 7.97
C ALA A 15 22.00 7.12 8.29
N ALA A 16 21.01 7.98 8.48
CA ALA A 16 19.62 7.55 8.49
C ALA A 16 19.31 7.18 7.04
N TRP A 17 19.45 5.90 6.71
CA TRP A 17 18.86 5.38 5.50
C TRP A 17 17.36 5.40 5.78
N ALA A 18 16.65 6.33 5.14
CA ALA A 18 15.19 6.32 5.19
C ALA A 18 14.75 5.01 4.54
N GLU A 19 14.02 4.17 5.28
CA GLU A 19 13.36 3.00 4.70
C GLU A 19 12.39 3.50 3.63
N THR A 20 12.42 2.87 2.46
CA THR A 20 11.46 3.15 1.40
C THR A 20 10.06 2.87 1.95
N PRO A 21 9.12 3.84 1.88
CA PRO A 21 7.75 3.61 2.33
C PRO A 21 7.14 2.45 1.56
N GLU A 22 6.52 1.51 2.26
CA GLU A 22 5.80 0.39 1.67
C GLU A 22 4.31 0.71 1.59
N LEU A 23 3.68 0.41 0.45
CA LEU A 23 2.23 0.53 0.25
C LEU A 23 1.66 -0.86 -0.05
N THR A 24 0.93 -1.43 0.90
CA THR A 24 0.36 -2.77 0.76
C THR A 24 -1.05 -2.71 0.17
N VAL A 25 -1.22 -3.29 -1.01
CA VAL A 25 -2.50 -3.38 -1.72
C VAL A 25 -3.00 -4.82 -1.72
N TYR A 26 -4.07 -5.07 -0.98
CA TYR A 26 -4.79 -6.33 -1.06
C TYR A 26 -5.64 -6.37 -2.32
N THR A 27 -5.51 -7.45 -3.08
CA THR A 27 -6.27 -7.64 -4.33
C THR A 27 -6.54 -9.12 -4.60
N TYR A 28 -7.08 -9.45 -5.78
CA TYR A 28 -7.40 -10.81 -6.17
C TYR A 28 -6.24 -11.50 -6.91
N ASP A 29 -6.19 -12.83 -6.86
CA ASP A 29 -5.02 -13.61 -7.29
C ASP A 29 -4.68 -13.38 -8.77
N SER A 30 -5.68 -13.26 -9.66
CA SER A 30 -5.45 -13.01 -11.07
C SER A 30 -4.85 -11.62 -11.38
N PHE A 31 -4.93 -10.67 -10.44
CA PHE A 31 -4.29 -9.37 -10.57
C PHE A 31 -2.78 -9.46 -10.42
N VAL A 32 -2.31 -10.26 -9.45
CA VAL A 32 -0.90 -10.28 -8.99
C VAL A 32 -0.01 -11.26 -9.74
N THR A 33 -0.58 -12.12 -10.59
CA THR A 33 0.22 -13.06 -11.38
C THR A 33 1.18 -12.35 -12.34
N GLU A 34 2.22 -13.04 -12.79
CA GLU A 34 3.16 -12.52 -13.83
C GLU A 34 2.46 -12.15 -15.15
N TRP A 35 1.28 -12.73 -15.43
CA TRP A 35 0.46 -12.43 -16.60
C TRP A 35 -0.67 -11.44 -16.31
N GLY A 36 -0.81 -11.02 -15.05
CA GLY A 36 -1.79 -10.06 -14.59
C GLY A 36 -1.33 -8.62 -14.83
N PRO A 37 -2.20 -7.65 -14.54
CA PRO A 37 -1.85 -6.23 -14.62
C PRO A 37 -0.90 -5.76 -13.51
N GLY A 38 -0.76 -6.51 -12.40
CA GLY A 38 0.02 -6.13 -11.23
C GLY A 38 1.45 -5.68 -11.55
N PRO A 39 2.29 -6.50 -12.22
CA PRO A 39 3.68 -6.14 -12.49
C PRO A 39 3.86 -4.84 -13.27
N ALA A 40 3.03 -4.59 -14.29
CA ALA A 40 3.12 -3.38 -15.09
C ALA A 40 2.65 -2.13 -14.33
N ILE A 41 1.66 -2.28 -13.45
CA ILE A 41 1.17 -1.18 -12.60
C ILE A 41 2.19 -0.87 -11.49
N GLU A 42 2.81 -1.89 -10.91
CA GLU A 42 3.91 -1.78 -9.93
C GLU A 42 5.05 -0.94 -10.50
N GLU A 43 5.63 -1.37 -11.63
CA GLU A 43 6.72 -0.65 -12.29
C GLU A 43 6.35 0.81 -12.61
N GLY A 44 5.15 1.03 -13.17
CA GLY A 44 4.69 2.38 -13.56
C GLY A 44 4.41 3.31 -12.38
N PHE A 45 3.93 2.76 -11.25
CA PHE A 45 3.61 3.53 -10.05
C PHE A 45 4.88 3.83 -9.24
N GLU A 46 5.76 2.84 -9.07
CA GLU A 46 7.03 2.99 -8.34
C GLU A 46 7.97 4.00 -9.01
N ALA A 47 7.91 4.11 -10.34
CA ALA A 47 8.62 5.16 -11.09
C ALA A 47 8.25 6.60 -10.67
N GLN A 48 7.14 6.78 -9.95
CA GLN A 48 6.60 8.09 -9.57
C GLN A 48 6.48 8.28 -8.06
N CYS A 49 6.16 7.24 -7.28
CA CYS A 49 5.81 7.39 -5.87
C CYS A 49 7.01 7.48 -4.92
N GLY A 50 8.18 6.93 -5.31
CA GLY A 50 9.31 6.79 -4.38
C GLY A 50 9.00 5.84 -3.22
N CYS A 51 8.19 4.82 -3.47
CA CYS A 51 7.66 3.84 -2.53
C CYS A 51 7.84 2.42 -3.10
N ASP A 52 7.72 1.41 -2.25
CA ASP A 52 7.65 -0.02 -2.60
C ASP A 52 6.16 -0.42 -2.64
N LEU A 53 5.63 -0.74 -3.82
CA LEU A 53 4.21 -1.07 -4.01
C LEU A 53 4.01 -2.57 -3.97
N LYS A 54 3.43 -3.08 -2.87
CA LYS A 54 3.23 -4.53 -2.72
C LYS A 54 1.81 -4.94 -2.99
N PHE A 55 1.62 -5.76 -4.02
CA PHE A 55 0.35 -6.43 -4.26
C PHE A 55 0.29 -7.78 -3.54
N ALA A 56 -0.77 -8.01 -2.77
CA ALA A 56 -1.01 -9.26 -2.08
C ALA A 56 -2.34 -9.90 -2.53
N GLY A 57 -2.25 -11.11 -3.11
CA GLY A 57 -3.41 -11.89 -3.56
C GLY A 57 -4.19 -12.49 -2.39
N MET A 58 -5.50 -12.22 -2.36
CA MET A 58 -6.44 -12.63 -1.30
C MET A 58 -7.56 -13.51 -1.83
N GLY A 59 -7.30 -14.30 -2.88
CA GLY A 59 -8.31 -15.11 -3.55
C GLY A 59 -9.12 -14.28 -4.54
N ASP A 60 -10.45 -14.25 -4.37
CA ASP A 60 -11.37 -13.42 -5.16
C ASP A 60 -11.88 -12.20 -4.33
N GLY A 61 -12.67 -11.32 -4.95
CA GLY A 61 -13.19 -10.12 -4.26
C GLY A 61 -14.02 -10.41 -3.01
N ALA A 62 -14.77 -11.52 -3.00
CA ALA A 62 -15.58 -11.91 -1.84
C ALA A 62 -14.71 -12.48 -0.71
N ALA A 63 -13.72 -13.32 -1.07
CA ALA A 63 -12.73 -13.86 -0.14
C ALA A 63 -11.87 -12.74 0.47
N LEU A 64 -11.47 -11.75 -0.32
CA LEU A 64 -10.77 -10.56 0.14
C LEU A 64 -11.59 -9.82 1.21
N LEU A 65 -12.84 -9.47 0.92
CA LEU A 65 -13.68 -8.78 1.91
C LEU A 65 -13.90 -9.61 3.18
N ALA A 66 -14.08 -10.93 3.03
CA ALA A 66 -14.21 -11.83 4.18
C ALA A 66 -12.94 -11.84 5.05
N ARG A 67 -11.75 -11.87 4.42
CA ARG A 67 -10.47 -11.79 5.12
C ARG A 67 -10.28 -10.46 5.84
N LEU A 68 -10.60 -9.34 5.17
CA LEU A 68 -10.53 -8.02 5.76
C LEU A 68 -11.41 -7.90 7.02
N LYS A 69 -12.62 -8.48 6.98
CA LYS A 69 -13.52 -8.55 8.15
C LYS A 69 -12.93 -9.34 9.32
N LEU A 70 -12.13 -10.38 9.05
CA LEU A 70 -11.46 -11.18 10.08
C LEU A 70 -10.23 -10.48 10.65
N GLU A 71 -9.47 -9.76 9.82
CA GLU A 71 -8.28 -9.01 10.24
C GLU A 71 -8.67 -7.74 11.03
N GLY A 72 -9.72 -7.04 10.60
CA GLY A 72 -10.20 -5.81 11.21
C GLY A 72 -9.13 -4.71 11.22
N ALA A 73 -9.02 -3.97 12.33
CA ALA A 73 -8.05 -2.89 12.50
C ALA A 73 -6.57 -3.34 12.54
N ARG A 74 -6.30 -4.64 12.46
CA ARG A 74 -4.95 -5.21 12.40
C ARG A 74 -4.58 -5.69 10.99
N SER A 75 -5.39 -5.37 9.99
CA SER A 75 -5.04 -5.66 8.60
C SER A 75 -3.79 -4.89 8.21
N ASP A 76 -2.89 -5.54 7.49
CA ASP A 76 -1.72 -4.90 6.89
C ASP A 76 -2.09 -4.15 5.60
N ALA A 77 -3.36 -4.19 5.16
CA ALA A 77 -3.81 -3.54 3.93
C ALA A 77 -3.94 -2.02 4.10
N ASP A 78 -3.18 -1.27 3.29
CA ASP A 78 -3.38 0.18 3.12
C ASP A 78 -4.47 0.46 2.08
N ILE A 79 -4.53 -0.35 1.02
CA ILE A 79 -5.52 -0.26 -0.05
C ILE A 79 -6.14 -1.64 -0.30
N VAL A 80 -7.44 -1.64 -0.57
CA VAL A 80 -8.16 -2.82 -1.07
C VAL A 80 -8.62 -2.54 -2.49
N LEU A 81 -8.12 -3.33 -3.44
CA LEU A 81 -8.39 -3.21 -4.87
C LEU A 81 -9.11 -4.46 -5.38
N GLY A 82 -10.26 -4.29 -6.02
CA GLY A 82 -10.98 -5.39 -6.68
C GLY A 82 -12.29 -5.81 -6.02
N LEU A 83 -12.85 -4.99 -5.13
CA LEU A 83 -14.25 -5.12 -4.73
C LEU A 83 -15.15 -4.64 -5.86
N ASP A 84 -16.10 -5.48 -6.24
CA ASP A 84 -17.15 -5.10 -7.19
C ASP A 84 -18.30 -4.33 -6.50
N THR A 85 -19.21 -3.80 -7.31
CA THR A 85 -20.34 -2.98 -6.83
C THR A 85 -21.31 -3.72 -5.91
N SER A 86 -21.39 -5.06 -6.01
CA SER A 86 -22.26 -5.87 -5.15
C SER A 86 -21.72 -5.97 -3.71
N LEU A 87 -20.40 -5.80 -3.53
CA LEU A 87 -19.74 -5.89 -2.23
C LEU A 87 -19.63 -4.54 -1.49
N VAL A 88 -19.87 -3.42 -2.17
CA VAL A 88 -19.68 -2.06 -1.62
C VAL A 88 -20.51 -1.82 -0.35
N ALA A 89 -21.76 -2.27 -0.31
CA ALA A 89 -22.61 -2.10 0.86
C ALA A 89 -22.01 -2.82 2.09
N ALA A 90 -21.68 -4.10 1.91
CA ALA A 90 -21.07 -4.92 2.96
C ALA A 90 -19.66 -4.46 3.36
N ALA A 91 -18.92 -3.81 2.45
CA ALA A 91 -17.62 -3.20 2.74
C ALA A 91 -17.78 -1.94 3.60
N LYS A 92 -18.75 -1.07 3.28
CA LYS A 92 -19.04 0.13 4.08
C LYS A 92 -19.46 -0.20 5.51
N GLU A 93 -20.26 -1.25 5.70
CA GLU A 93 -20.68 -1.74 7.03
C GLU A 93 -19.52 -2.19 7.92
N THR A 94 -18.33 -2.46 7.35
CA THR A 94 -17.15 -2.82 8.15
C THR A 94 -16.56 -1.63 8.89
N GLU A 95 -16.83 -0.40 8.44
CA GLU A 95 -16.19 0.83 8.93
C GLU A 95 -14.65 0.82 8.82
N LEU A 96 -14.07 -0.09 8.02
CA LEU A 96 -12.62 -0.18 7.78
C LEU A 96 -12.13 0.73 6.65
N PHE A 97 -13.04 1.35 5.91
CA PHE A 97 -12.72 2.18 4.74
C PHE A 97 -12.91 3.67 5.05
N ALA A 98 -11.89 4.47 4.76
CA ALA A 98 -11.97 5.91 4.80
C ALA A 98 -12.41 6.49 3.44
N PRO A 99 -13.07 7.67 3.41
CA PRO A 99 -13.26 8.42 2.17
C PRO A 99 -11.91 8.71 1.51
N SER A 100 -11.75 8.39 0.22
CA SER A 100 -10.48 8.58 -0.49
C SER A 100 -10.09 10.04 -0.68
N GLY A 101 -11.08 10.94 -0.79
CA GLY A 101 -10.86 12.37 -1.08
C GLY A 101 -10.29 12.65 -2.48
N LEU A 102 -10.09 11.62 -3.30
CA LEU A 102 -9.51 11.73 -4.63
C LEU A 102 -10.58 12.22 -5.62
N GLN A 103 -10.20 13.21 -6.43
CA GLN A 103 -10.87 13.55 -7.66
C GLN A 103 -9.97 13.09 -8.80
N ALA A 104 -10.53 12.36 -9.77
CA ALA A 104 -9.81 11.91 -10.94
C ALA A 104 -10.29 12.70 -12.15
N GLU A 105 -9.35 13.14 -12.97
CA GLU A 105 -9.61 13.56 -14.34
C GLU A 105 -9.65 12.29 -15.20
N TYR A 106 -10.81 12.03 -15.80
CA TYR A 106 -11.03 10.82 -16.58
C TYR A 106 -10.83 11.12 -18.07
N ASP A 107 -9.83 10.50 -18.70
CA ASP A 107 -9.67 10.49 -20.15
C ASP A 107 -10.52 9.37 -20.78
N LEU A 108 -11.83 9.47 -20.59
CA LEU A 108 -12.79 8.51 -21.14
C LEU A 108 -13.26 8.98 -22.53
N PRO A 109 -13.56 8.05 -23.46
CA PRO A 109 -14.10 8.40 -24.78
C PRO A 109 -15.57 8.87 -24.72
N ILE A 110 -16.06 9.24 -23.52
CA ILE A 110 -17.41 9.70 -23.22
C ILE A 110 -17.35 10.86 -22.23
N THR A 111 -18.39 11.69 -22.16
CA THR A 111 -18.53 12.69 -21.10
C THR A 111 -18.92 12.01 -19.78
N TRP A 112 -18.13 12.24 -18.72
CA TRP A 112 -18.32 11.73 -17.36
C TRP A 112 -18.74 12.84 -16.41
#